data_AF-A0A2P7U396-F1
#
_entry.id   AF-A0A2P7U396-F1
#
_cell.length_a   1.000
_cell.length_b   1.000
_cell.length_c   1.000
_cell.angle_alpha   90.00
_cell.angle_beta   90.00
_cell.angle_gamma   90.00
#
_symmetry.space_group_name_H-M   'P 1'
#
loop_
_entity.id
_entity.type
_entity.pdbx_description
1 polymer ?
#
loop_
_entity_poly.entity_id
_entity_poly.type
_entity_poly.pdbx_seq_one_letter_code
_entity_poly.pdbx_strand_id
1 'polypeptide(L)'
;MNDSKGLLIRWLIVCLIPLITMLAFALIPPHDHMQYLINGIILACEATFLFKFVLFGVIKHHLKQESELKRKTMLLFVPIFLLIIYLVHYFGGF
;
A
#
# COMPACT_ATOMS: atom_id res chain seq x y z
N MET A 1 -18.55 -7.18 -16.42
CA MET A 1 -18.59 -7.57 -15.00
C MET A 1 -18.23 -6.33 -14.19
N ASN A 2 -19.23 -5.66 -13.61
CA ASN A 2 -19.19 -4.31 -12.99
C ASN A 2 -17.80 -3.81 -12.56
N ASP A 3 -17.17 -2.96 -13.37
CA ASP A 3 -15.84 -2.37 -13.12
C ASP A 3 -15.72 -1.71 -11.74
N SER A 4 -16.82 -1.12 -11.22
CA SER A 4 -16.88 -0.54 -9.88
C SER A 4 -16.63 -1.55 -8.75
N LYS A 5 -17.13 -2.80 -8.87
CA LYS A 5 -16.91 -3.83 -7.83
C LYS A 5 -15.45 -4.27 -7.80
N GLY A 6 -14.83 -4.43 -8.97
CA GLY A 6 -13.41 -4.77 -9.08
C GLY A 6 -12.49 -3.69 -8.52
N LEU A 7 -12.85 -2.41 -8.72
CA LEU A 7 -12.08 -1.28 -8.21
C LEU A 7 -12.21 -1.13 -6.68
N LEU A 8 -13.39 -1.36 -6.11
CA LEU A 8 -13.61 -1.38 -4.66
C LEU A 8 -12.85 -2.52 -3.97
N ILE A 9 -12.84 -3.73 -4.55
CA ILE A 9 -12.08 -4.87 -4.00
C ILE A 9 -10.58 -4.55 -4.03
N ARG A 10 -10.08 -3.98 -5.12
CA ARG A 10 -8.68 -3.54 -5.21
C ARG A 10 -8.34 -2.47 -4.18
N TRP A 11 -9.24 -1.50 -3.99
CA TRP A 11 -9.09 -0.47 -2.98
C TRP A 11 -9.02 -1.08 -1.58
N LEU A 12 -9.93 -2.01 -1.28
CA LEU A 12 -9.96 -2.71 -0.01
C LEU A 12 -8.66 -3.48 0.24
N ILE A 13 -8.14 -4.21 -0.76
CA ILE A 13 -6.88 -4.96 -0.64
C ILE A 13 -5.69 -4.03 -0.37
N VAL A 14 -5.57 -2.93 -1.12
CA VAL A 14 -4.45 -1.98 -0.96
C VAL A 14 -4.44 -1.32 0.42
N CYS A 15 -5.62 -1.15 1.03
CA CYS A 15 -5.73 -0.61 2.39
C CYS A 15 -5.60 -1.69 3.47
N LEU A 16 -6.22 -2.87 3.30
CA LEU A 16 -6.27 -3.90 4.35
C LEU A 16 -4.91 -4.55 4.59
N ILE A 17 -4.15 -4.83 3.52
CA ILE A 17 -2.84 -5.50 3.64
C ILE A 17 -1.94 -4.74 4.62
N PRO A 18 -1.60 -3.46 4.38
CA PRO A 18 -0.71 -2.74 5.29
C PRO A 18 -1.33 -2.53 6.67
N LEU A 19 -2.66 -2.38 6.76
CA LEU A 19 -3.34 -2.23 8.05
C LEU A 19 -3.21 -3.50 8.91
N ILE A 20 -3.36 -4.69 8.32
CA ILE A 20 -3.21 -5.96 9.02
C ILE A 20 -1.76 -6.14 9.48
N THR A 21 -0.79 -5.83 8.62
CA THR A 21 0.63 -5.95 8.96
C THR A 21 1.00 -5.01 10.11
N MET A 22 0.54 -3.76 10.05
CA MET A 22 0.71 -2.80 11.15
C MET A 22 0.04 -3.25 12.44
N LEU A 23 -1.18 -3.80 12.37
CA LEU A 23 -1.89 -4.33 13.53
C LEU A 23 -1.15 -5.53 14.14
N ALA A 24 -0.61 -6.43 13.32
CA ALA A 24 0.19 -7.55 13.78
C ALA A 24 1.44 -7.07 14.53
N PHE A 25 2.14 -6.06 14.01
CA PHE A 25 3.34 -5.49 14.66
C PHE A 25 3.01 -4.70 15.92
N ALA A 26 1.81 -4.12 16.02
CA ALA A 26 1.34 -3.48 17.25
C ALA A 26 0.98 -4.50 18.35
N LEU A 27 0.44 -5.65 17.98
CA LEU A 27 0.09 -6.74 18.91
C LEU A 27 1.31 -7.57 19.34
N ILE A 28 2.32 -7.66 18.47
CA ILE A 28 3.56 -8.41 18.71
C ILE A 28 4.73 -7.42 18.55
N PRO A 29 5.00 -6.61 19.58
CA PRO A 29 6.07 -5.61 19.50
C PRO A 29 7.43 -6.30 19.36
N PRO A 30 8.37 -5.69 18.62
CA PRO A 30 9.70 -6.24 18.43
C PRO A 30 10.46 -6.29 19.75
N HIS A 31 11.04 -7.45 20.08
CA HIS A 31 11.82 -7.64 21.30
C HIS A 31 13.23 -7.03 21.23
N ASP A 32 13.75 -6.84 20.02
CA ASP A 32 15.11 -6.37 19.78
C ASP A 32 15.19 -5.46 18.53
N HIS A 33 16.35 -4.81 18.35
CA HIS A 33 16.61 -3.93 17.21
C HIS A 33 16.63 -4.66 15.86
N MET A 34 16.93 -5.96 15.83
CA MET A 34 16.94 -6.74 14.60
C MET A 34 15.51 -6.96 14.10
N GLN A 35 14.60 -7.39 14.97
CA GLN A 35 13.18 -7.57 14.68
C GLN A 35 12.52 -6.24 14.31
N TYR A 36 12.91 -5.15 14.97
CA TYR A 36 12.47 -3.82 14.59
C TYR A 36 12.83 -3.48 13.14
N LEU A 37 14.08 -3.74 12.74
CA LEU A 37 14.55 -3.53 11.38
C LEU A 37 13.84 -4.45 10.38
N ILE A 38 13.65 -5.73 10.72
CA ILE A 38 12.92 -6.70 9.90
C ILE A 38 11.47 -6.23 9.66
N ASN A 39 10.76 -5.79 10.69
CA ASN A 39 9.41 -5.25 10.58
C ASN A 39 9.36 -4.03 9.64
N GLY A 40 10.32 -3.12 9.76
CA GLY A 40 10.44 -1.98 8.85
C GLY A 40 10.75 -2.38 7.40
N ILE A 41 11.60 -3.38 7.18
CA ILE A 41 11.87 -3.96 5.85
C ILE A 41 10.61 -4.58 5.26
N ILE A 42 9.83 -5.33 6.06
CA ILE A 42 8.57 -5.92 5.62
C ILE A 42 7.61 -4.82 5.15
N LEU A 43 7.45 -3.74 5.92
CA LEU A 43 6.60 -2.60 5.54
C LEU A 43 7.10 -1.90 4.27
N ALA A 44 8.42 -1.76 4.10
CA ALA A 44 9.01 -1.17 2.89
C ALA A 44 8.74 -2.04 1.65
N CYS A 45 8.88 -3.35 1.80
CA CYS A 45 8.57 -4.34 0.77
C CYS A 45 7.09 -4.30 0.41
N GLU A 46 6.18 -4.25 1.39
CA GLU A 46 4.76 -4.09 1.16
C GLU A 46 4.43 -2.80 0.40
N ALA A 47 4.98 -1.67 0.83
CA ALA A 47 4.78 -0.39 0.16
C ALA A 47 5.23 -0.45 -1.31
N THR A 48 6.39 -1.05 -1.57
CA THR A 48 6.93 -1.23 -2.93
C THR A 48 6.06 -2.15 -3.78
N PHE A 49 5.57 -3.26 -3.21
CA PHE A 49 4.70 -4.20 -3.89
C PHE A 49 3.36 -3.57 -4.26
N LEU A 50 2.72 -2.87 -3.31
CA LEU A 50 1.47 -2.14 -3.53
C LEU A 50 1.64 -1.02 -4.55
N PHE A 51 2.76 -0.29 -4.50
CA PHE A 51 3.09 0.74 -5.48
C PHE A 51 3.14 0.16 -6.90
N LYS A 52 3.88 -0.93 -7.09
CA LYS A 52 3.97 -1.63 -8.38
C LYS A 52 2.60 -2.13 -8.85
N PHE A 53 1.80 -2.69 -7.95
CA PHE A 53 0.45 -3.16 -8.25
C PHE A 53 -0.46 -2.04 -8.76
N VAL A 54 -0.51 -0.91 -8.06
CA VAL A 54 -1.30 0.27 -8.45
C VAL A 54 -0.78 0.86 -9.76
N LEU A 55 0.54 0.97 -9.91
CA LEU A 55 1.20 1.50 -11.12
C LEU A 55 0.80 0.70 -12.36
N PHE A 56 0.84 -0.64 -12.31
CA PHE A 56 0.39 -1.47 -13.43
C PHE A 56 -1.09 -1.29 -13.74
N GLY A 57 -1.93 -1.10 -12.71
CA GLY A 57 -3.33 -0.73 -12.91
C GLY A 57 -3.47 0.57 -13.69
N VAL A 58 -2.76 1.62 -13.28
CA VAL A 58 -2.78 2.94 -13.93
C VAL A 58 -2.28 2.84 -15.38
N ILE A 59 -1.18 2.13 -15.63
CA ILE A 59 -0.64 1.91 -16.98
C ILE A 59 -1.67 1.18 -17.85
N LYS A 60 -2.30 0.11 -17.33
CA LYS A 60 -3.34 -0.64 -18.05
C LYS A 60 -4.51 0.27 -18.47
N HIS A 61 -5.03 1.09 -17.54
CA HIS A 61 -6.12 2.02 -17.85
C HIS A 61 -5.68 3.13 -18.81
N HIS A 62 -4.43 3.58 -18.72
CA HIS A 62 -3.88 4.55 -19.64
C HIS A 62 -3.78 4.01 -21.07
N LEU A 63 -3.28 2.78 -21.26
CA LEU A 63 -3.18 2.12 -22.57
C LEU A 63 -4.55 1.86 -23.19
N LYS A 64 -5.59 1.63 -22.37
CA LYS A 64 -6.98 1.47 -22.82
C LYS A 64 -7.73 2.78 -23.03
N GLN A 65 -7.09 3.93 -22.83
CA GLN A 65 -7.71 5.26 -22.89
C GLN A 65 -8.91 5.46 -21.92
N GLU A 66 -8.97 4.68 -20.83
CA GLU A 66 -10.02 4.76 -19.81
C GLU A 66 -9.68 5.84 -18.77
N SER A 67 -9.84 7.12 -19.14
CA SER A 67 -9.41 8.28 -18.35
C SER A 67 -10.03 8.34 -16.95
N GLU A 68 -11.31 8.00 -16.80
CA GLU A 68 -11.99 7.96 -15.50
C GLU A 68 -11.45 6.87 -14.58
N LEU A 69 -11.26 5.65 -15.09
CA LEU A 69 -10.70 4.55 -14.32
C LEU A 69 -9.23 4.79 -13.97
N LYS A 70 -8.47 5.41 -14.87
CA LYS A 70 -7.10 5.86 -14.58
C LYS A 70 -7.08 6.78 -13.37
N ARG A 71 -7.94 7.81 -13.35
CA ARG A 71 -8.04 8.75 -12.23
C ARG A 71 -8.43 8.06 -10.92
N LYS A 72 -9.43 7.17 -10.95
CA LYS A 72 -9.83 6.37 -9.77
C LYS A 72 -8.71 5.46 -9.27
N THR A 73 -7.95 4.86 -10.18
CA THR A 73 -6.82 4.00 -9.83
C THR A 73 -5.65 4.80 -9.27
N MET A 74 -5.40 6.02 -9.75
CA MET A 74 -4.37 6.90 -9.16
C MET A 74 -4.67 7.28 -7.70
N LEU A 75 -5.94 7.36 -7.29
CA LEU A 75 -6.29 7.60 -5.88
C LEU A 75 -5.81 6.48 -4.95
N LEU A 76 -5.54 5.28 -5.47
CA LEU A 76 -4.96 4.17 -4.70
C LEU A 76 -3.51 4.41 -4.28
N PHE A 77 -2.84 5.44 -4.83
CA PHE A 77 -1.53 5.84 -4.32
C PHE A 77 -1.61 6.54 -2.96
N VAL A 78 -2.74 7.15 -2.60
CA VAL A 78 -2.91 7.85 -1.31
C VAL A 78 -2.59 6.96 -0.10
N PRO A 79 -3.19 5.77 0.07
CA PRO A 79 -2.83 4.89 1.19
C PRO A 79 -1.37 4.44 1.17
N ILE A 80 -0.75 4.32 -0.01
CA ILE A 80 0.65 3.95 -0.14
C ILE A 80 1.57 5.09 0.32
N PHE A 81 1.24 6.34 -0.03
CA PHE A 81 1.96 7.50 0.50
C PHE A 81 1.83 7.62 2.01
N LEU A 82 0.65 7.38 2.57
CA LEU A 82 0.45 7.33 4.02
C LEU A 82 1.33 6.25 4.68
N LEU A 83 1.41 5.06 4.08
CA LEU A 83 2.28 3.99 4.56
C LEU A 83 3.77 4.38 4.50
N ILE A 84 4.21 5.08 3.45
CA ILE A 84 5.58 5.58 3.33
C ILE A 84 5.87 6.62 4.43
N ILE A 85 4.95 7.56 4.68
CA ILE A 85 5.09 8.54 5.77
C ILE A 85 5.20 7.82 7.12
N TYR A 86 4.32 6.83 7.35
CA TYR A 86 4.39 6.00 8.54
C TYR A 86 5.73 5.28 8.65
N LEU A 87 6.28 4.76 7.56
CA LEU A 87 7.58 4.08 7.56
C LEU A 87 8.73 5.02 7.93
N VAL A 88 8.70 6.26 7.44
CA VAL A 88 9.69 7.28 7.82
C VAL A 88 9.59 7.58 9.32
N HIS A 89 8.37 7.78 9.83
CA HIS A 89 8.14 7.94 11.27
C HIS A 89 8.55 6.71 12.08
N TYR A 90 8.27 5.51 11.57
CA TYR A 90 8.64 4.24 12.17
C TYR A 90 10.16 4.14 12.32
N PHE A 91 10.98 4.66 11.42
CA PHE A 91 12.44 4.68 11.60
C PHE A 91 12.96 5.88 12.41
N GLY A 92 12.08 6.68 13.02
CA GLY A 92 12.45 7.87 13.79
C GLY A 92 12.77 9.09 12.94
N GLY A 93 12.37 9.10 11.67
CA GLY A 93 12.36 10.31 10.85
C GLY A 93 11.17 11.19 11.26
N PHE A 94 11.47 12.45 11.60
CA PHE A 94 10.59 13.50 12.14
C PHE A 94 10.38 13.47 13.66
#